data_AF-A0A535IV55-F1
#
_entry.id   AF-A0A535IV55-F1
#
_cell.length_a   1.000
_cell.length_b   1.000
_cell.length_c   1.000
_cell.angle_alpha   90.00
_cell.angle_beta   90.00
_cell.angle_gamma   90.00
#
_symmetry.space_group_name_H-M   'P 1'
#
loop_
_entity.id
_entity.type
_entity.pdbx_description
1 polymer ?
#
loop_
_entity_poly.entity_id
_entity_poly.type
_entity_poly.pdbx_seq_one_letter_code
_entity_poly.pdbx_strand_id
1 'polypeptide(L)'
;MKRFSQSLEVTIKRIDISLPLPTYATPGSVGFDLLCREDTGIAPRTLGRIPANVIVQTPPGYMLLVTLRNEAVTVQRGERIAQGMFVPIMQVNWNEVDEVGKGRGGFGSTGA
;
A
#
# COMPACT_ATOMS: atom_id res chain seq x y z
N MET A 1 0.99 6.59 25.02
CA MET A 1 1.21 5.82 23.77
C MET A 1 -0.16 5.43 23.22
N LYS A 2 -0.70 6.14 22.22
CA LYS A 2 -2.07 5.91 21.73
C LYS A 2 -2.07 4.69 20.81
N ARG A 3 -2.52 3.55 21.31
CA ARG A 3 -2.98 2.41 20.49
C ARG A 3 -4.02 2.96 19.50
N PHE A 4 -3.95 2.59 18.22
CA PHE A 4 -5.09 2.78 17.32
C PHE A 4 -6.29 2.08 17.99
N SER A 5 -7.31 2.85 18.40
CA SER A 5 -8.39 2.32 19.25
C SER A 5 -9.41 1.48 18.49
N GLN A 6 -9.22 1.31 17.18
CA GLN A 6 -10.08 0.56 16.29
C GLN A 6 -9.23 -0.37 15.43
N SER A 7 -9.58 -1.66 15.45
CA SER A 7 -9.01 -2.70 14.60
C SER A 7 -9.98 -3.00 13.46
N LEU A 8 -9.49 -3.00 12.23
CA LEU A 8 -10.25 -3.42 11.05
C LEU A 8 -9.98 -4.90 10.79
N GLU A 9 -11.02 -5.73 10.80
CA GLU A 9 -10.91 -7.11 10.36
C GLU A 9 -10.91 -7.18 8.84
N VAL A 10 -9.92 -7.87 8.26
CA VAL A 10 -9.75 -7.99 6.81
C VAL A 10 -9.62 -9.46 6.43
N THR A 11 -10.44 -9.91 5.49
CA THR A 11 -10.32 -11.25 4.92
C THR A 11 -9.11 -11.32 3.99
N ILE A 12 -8.23 -12.29 4.25
CA ILE A 12 -6.99 -12.49 3.52
C ILE A 12 -6.77 -13.97 3.24
N LYS A 13 -6.23 -14.30 2.07
CA LYS A 13 -5.72 -15.62 1.73
C LYS A 13 -4.22 -15.52 1.48
N ARG A 14 -3.43 -16.27 2.24
CA ARG A 14 -2.04 -16.55 1.88
C ARG A 14 -2.02 -17.60 0.78
N ILE A 15 -1.25 -17.35 -0.28
CA ILE A 15 -1.07 -18.31 -1.37
C ILE A 15 -0.14 -19.43 -0.90
N ASP A 16 0.98 -19.07 -0.28
CA ASP A 16 1.88 -19.98 0.43
C ASP A 16 1.75 -19.76 1.95
N ILE A 17 1.20 -20.74 2.65
CA ILE A 17 0.92 -20.67 4.09
C ILE A 17 2.16 -20.86 4.97
N SER A 18 3.29 -21.28 4.39
CA SER A 18 4.56 -21.41 5.12
C SER A 18 5.26 -20.07 5.32
N LEU A 19 4.95 -19.06 4.50
CA LEU A 19 5.32 -17.67 4.74
C LEU A 19 4.32 -17.02 5.70
N PRO A 20 4.75 -16.14 6.61
CA PRO A 20 3.88 -15.59 7.66
C PRO A 20 2.77 -14.69 7.09
N LEU A 21 1.76 -14.41 7.92
CA LEU A 21 0.83 -13.31 7.65
C LEU A 21 1.59 -11.97 7.64
N PRO A 22 1.09 -10.96 6.90
CA PRO A 22 1.65 -9.62 6.99
C PRO A 22 1.67 -9.11 8.43
N THR A 23 2.78 -8.50 8.84
CA THR A 23 2.97 -7.97 10.18
C THR A 23 3.30 -6.49 10.13
N TYR A 24 2.93 -5.80 11.21
CA TYR A 24 3.40 -4.44 11.49
C TYR A 24 4.72 -4.55 12.26
N ALA A 25 5.77 -3.90 11.77
CA ALA A 25 7.13 -4.06 12.32
C ALA A 25 7.27 -3.47 13.74
N THR A 26 6.56 -2.37 14.03
CA THR A 26 6.62 -1.65 15.31
C THR A 26 5.23 -1.21 15.76
N PRO A 27 5.02 -0.88 17.05
CA PRO A 27 3.72 -0.39 17.54
C PRO A 27 3.19 0.88 16.86
N GLY A 28 4.06 1.68 16.25
CA GLY A 28 3.69 2.90 15.52
C GLY A 28 3.64 2.72 13.99
N SER A 29 3.88 1.50 13.49
CA SER A 29 3.85 1.23 12.05
C SER A 29 2.43 1.39 11.51
N VAL A 30 2.31 2.15 10.41
CA VAL A 30 1.04 2.34 9.70
C VAL A 30 0.87 1.38 8.52
N GLY A 31 1.97 0.78 8.06
CA GLY A 31 1.99 -0.21 7.00
C GLY A 31 2.41 -1.59 7.52
N PHE A 32 1.95 -2.63 6.83
CA PHE A 32 2.36 -4.01 7.04
C PHE A 32 3.20 -4.51 5.86
N ASP A 33 4.14 -5.40 6.15
CA ASP A 33 5.07 -5.89 5.14
C ASP A 33 4.39 -6.86 4.15
N LEU A 34 4.66 -6.68 2.86
CA LEU A 34 4.26 -7.60 1.79
C LEU A 34 5.48 -8.43 1.35
N LEU A 35 5.33 -9.75 1.39
CA LEU A 35 6.42 -10.69 1.10
C LEU A 35 6.37 -11.19 -0.33
N CYS A 36 7.54 -11.36 -0.93
CA CYS A 36 7.70 -12.10 -2.18
C CYS A 36 7.41 -13.59 -1.95
N ARG A 37 6.66 -14.21 -2.86
CA ARG A 37 6.27 -15.62 -2.77
C ARG A 37 7.30 -16.58 -3.34
N GLU A 38 8.13 -16.12 -4.26
CA GLU A 38 9.03 -16.95 -5.08
C GLU A 38 10.37 -16.25 -5.28
N ASP A 39 11.42 -17.02 -5.56
CA ASP A 39 12.71 -16.45 -5.97
C ASP A 39 12.57 -15.90 -7.39
N THR A 40 12.84 -14.61 -7.58
CA THR A 40 12.71 -13.95 -8.89
C THR A 40 13.61 -12.73 -9.01
N GLY A 41 13.50 -12.00 -10.12
CA GLY A 41 14.28 -10.80 -10.38
C GLY A 41 13.67 -9.96 -11.49
N ILE A 42 14.05 -8.69 -11.52
CA ILE A 42 13.69 -7.78 -12.62
C ILE A 42 14.99 -7.43 -13.34
N ALA A 43 15.03 -7.68 -14.66
CA ALA A 43 16.19 -7.35 -15.45
C ALA A 43 16.40 -5.81 -15.49
N PRO A 44 17.65 -5.33 -15.56
CA PRO A 44 17.92 -3.90 -15.62
C PRO A 44 17.13 -3.20 -16.73
N ARG A 45 16.55 -2.04 -16.41
CA ARG A 45 15.78 -1.20 -17.35
C ARG A 45 14.54 -1.88 -17.94
N THR A 46 13.99 -2.87 -17.24
CA THR A 46 12.74 -3.54 -17.63
C THR A 46 11.66 -3.37 -16.56
N LEU A 47 10.41 -3.64 -16.95
CA LEU A 47 9.30 -3.80 -16.01
C LEU A 47 9.09 -5.29 -15.76
N GLY A 48 9.02 -5.67 -14.49
CA GLY A 48 8.76 -7.05 -14.06
C GLY A 48 7.67 -7.09 -12.99
N ARG A 49 7.07 -8.27 -12.81
CA ARG A 49 6.11 -8.51 -11.73
C ARG A 49 6.79 -9.33 -10.65
N ILE A 50 6.65 -8.89 -9.41
CA ILE A 50 7.07 -9.65 -8.25
C ILE A 50 5.81 -10.22 -7.58
N PRO A 51 5.67 -11.55 -7.47
CA PRO A 51 4.47 -12.16 -6.91
C PRO A 51 4.44 -11.95 -5.39
N ALA A 52 3.49 -11.16 -4.91
CA ALA A 52 3.20 -11.07 -3.48
C ALA A 52 2.55 -12.37 -2.98
N ASN A 53 2.67 -12.67 -1.69
CA ASN A 53 2.14 -13.90 -1.11
C ASN A 53 0.66 -13.85 -0.68
N VAL A 54 -0.04 -12.74 -0.89
CA VAL A 54 -1.38 -12.52 -0.32
C VAL A 54 -2.40 -12.10 -1.36
N ILE A 55 -3.62 -12.60 -1.19
CA ILE A 55 -4.83 -12.10 -1.83
C ILE A 55 -5.66 -11.45 -0.73
N VAL A 56 -6.01 -10.18 -0.91
CA VAL A 56 -6.67 -9.36 0.11
C VAL A 56 -8.05 -8.98 -0.39
N GLN A 57 -9.08 -9.21 0.44
CA GLN A 57 -10.41 -8.67 0.21
C GLN A 57 -10.45 -7.26 0.82
N THR A 58 -10.28 -6.24 -0.01
CA THR A 58 -10.33 -4.84 0.46
C THR A 58 -11.72 -4.55 1.05
N PRO A 59 -11.81 -4.11 2.31
CA PRO A 59 -13.10 -3.78 2.92
C PRO A 59 -13.79 -2.60 2.22
N PRO A 60 -15.13 -2.54 2.20
CA PRO A 60 -15.86 -1.39 1.72
C PRO A 60 -15.44 -0.10 2.43
N GLY A 61 -15.28 1.00 1.68
CA GLY A 61 -14.85 2.29 2.24
C GLY A 61 -13.34 2.42 2.47
N TYR A 62 -12.55 1.42 2.08
CA TYR A 62 -11.09 1.46 2.18
C TYR A 62 -10.42 1.19 0.82
N MET A 63 -9.19 1.66 0.70
CA MET A 63 -8.23 1.32 -0.35
C MET A 63 -7.05 0.59 0.29
N LEU A 64 -6.55 -0.47 -0.34
CA LEU A 64 -5.21 -0.99 -0.05
C LEU A 64 -4.19 -0.19 -0.87
N LEU A 65 -3.46 0.69 -0.21
CA LEU A 65 -2.35 1.41 -0.82
C LEU A 65 -1.07 0.59 -0.64
N VAL A 66 -0.43 0.24 -1.75
CA VAL A 66 0.88 -0.43 -1.76
C VAL A 66 1.96 0.61 -2.05
N THR A 67 2.92 0.74 -1.15
CA THR A 67 4.03 1.70 -1.28
C THR A 67 5.38 0.99 -1.24
N LEU A 68 6.38 1.70 -1.77
CA LEU A 68 7.77 1.27 -1.71
C LEU A 68 8.29 1.39 -0.27
N ARG A 69 9.35 0.61 -0.01
CA ARG A 69 10.18 0.74 1.19
C ARG A 69 11.36 1.67 0.86
N ASN A 70 12.05 2.14 1.89
CA ASN A 70 13.19 3.07 1.79
C ASN A 70 14.52 2.40 1.40
N GLU A 71 14.54 1.09 1.20
CA GLU A 71 15.74 0.29 0.98
C GLU A 71 15.59 -0.56 -0.29
N ALA A 72 16.71 -0.81 -0.95
CA ALA A 72 16.76 -1.79 -2.04
C ALA A 72 16.51 -3.20 -1.47
N VAL A 73 15.79 -4.03 -2.23
CA VAL A 73 15.41 -5.38 -1.82
C VAL A 73 15.89 -6.39 -2.85
N THR A 74 16.51 -7.46 -2.37
CA THR A 74 16.74 -8.66 -3.17
C THR A 74 15.40 -9.40 -3.31
N VAL A 75 15.03 -9.79 -4.53
CA VAL A 75 13.72 -10.41 -4.78
C VAL A 75 13.78 -11.93 -4.55
N GLN A 76 14.05 -12.32 -3.32
CA GLN A 76 14.03 -13.73 -2.89
C GLN A 76 12.70 -14.06 -2.20
N ARG A 77 12.34 -15.34 -2.18
CA ARG A 77 11.17 -15.82 -1.45
C ARG A 77 11.26 -15.42 0.03
N GLY A 78 10.18 -14.82 0.53
CA GLY A 78 10.08 -14.35 1.92
C GLY A 78 10.63 -12.94 2.16
N GLU A 79 11.27 -12.32 1.16
CA GLU A 79 11.77 -10.95 1.28
C GLU A 79 10.65 -9.91 1.27
N ARG A 80 10.88 -8.82 2.00
CA ARG A 80 9.92 -7.71 2.17
C ARG A 80 10.05 -6.71 1.04
N ILE A 81 9.24 -6.89 0.00
CA ILE A 81 9.34 -6.15 -1.27
C ILE A 81 8.59 -4.83 -1.29
N ALA A 82 7.55 -4.70 -0.45
CA ALA A 82 6.70 -3.52 -0.38
C ALA A 82 5.99 -3.48 0.98
N GLN A 83 5.26 -2.41 1.23
CA GLN A 83 4.38 -2.30 2.40
C GLN A 83 2.97 -1.92 1.95
N GLY A 84 1.96 -2.50 2.61
CA GLY A 84 0.55 -2.20 2.40
C GLY A 84 -0.01 -1.38 3.55
N MET A 85 -0.92 -0.46 3.27
CA MET A 85 -1.71 0.25 4.28
C MET A 85 -3.16 0.39 3.82
N PHE A 86 -4.11 0.22 4.75
CA PHE A 86 -5.51 0.50 4.47
C PHE A 86 -5.81 1.97 4.75
N VAL A 87 -6.23 2.68 3.71
CA VAL A 87 -6.58 4.09 3.79
C VAL A 87 -8.10 4.22 3.62
N PRO A 88 -8.82 4.86 4.55
CA PRO A 88 -10.23 5.13 4.35
C PRO A 88 -10.40 6.07 3.15
N ILE A 89 -11.35 5.77 2.29
CA ILE A 89 -11.66 6.58 1.11
C ILE A 89 -13.06 7.18 1.23
N MET A 90 -13.26 8.31 0.56
CA MET A 90 -14.58 8.88 0.34
C MET A 90 -14.92 8.78 -1.14
N GLN A 91 -16.14 8.38 -1.45
CA GLN A 91 -16.68 8.58 -2.79
C GLN A 91 -17.08 10.04 -2.95
N VAL A 92 -16.77 10.61 -4.11
CA VAL A 92 -17.05 12.02 -4.42
C VAL A 92 -18.18 12.11 -5.44
N ASN A 93 -19.05 13.10 -5.27
CA ASN A 93 -19.98 13.53 -6.30
C ASN A 93 -19.38 14.74 -7.01
N TRP A 94 -19.36 14.70 -8.34
CA TRP A 94 -18.82 15.79 -9.15
C TRP A 94 -19.87 16.87 -9.36
N ASN A 95 -19.45 18.13 -9.24
CA ASN A 95 -20.24 19.30 -9.59
C ASN A 95 -19.50 20.05 -10.69
N GLU A 96 -19.87 19.80 -11.94
CA GLU A 96 -19.27 20.42 -13.12
C GLU A 96 -19.72 21.89 -13.24
N VAL A 97 -18.78 22.77 -13.60
CA VAL A 97 -19.00 24.21 -13.76
C VAL A 97 -18.16 24.72 -14.93
N ASP A 98 -18.62 25.78 -15.60
CA ASP A 98 -17.89 26.38 -16.73
C ASP A 98 -16.57 27.07 -16.29
N GLU A 99 -16.56 27.65 -15.10
CA GLU A 99 -15.39 28.31 -14.52
C GLU A 99 -15.18 27.93 -13.05
N VAL A 100 -13.97 27.49 -12.69
CA VAL A 100 -13.58 27.22 -11.30
C VAL A 100 -13.17 28.54 -10.64
N GLY A 101 -13.82 28.91 -9.53
CA GLY A 101 -13.49 30.13 -8.79
C GLY A 101 -12.06 30.16 -8.21
N LYS A 102 -11.62 31.32 -7.69
CA LYS A 102 -10.29 31.46 -7.07
C LYS A 102 -10.12 30.48 -5.89
N GLY A 103 -9.23 29.51 -6.04
CA GLY A 103 -8.85 28.55 -4.99
C GLY A 103 -7.74 29.05 -4.06
N ARG A 104 -7.37 28.24 -3.06
CA ARG A 104 -6.28 28.51 -2.09
C ARG A 104 -4.85 28.34 -2.64
N GLY A 105 -4.67 28.30 -3.96
CA GLY A 105 -3.42 27.87 -4.59
C GLY A 105 -3.31 26.34 -4.69
N GLY A 106 -2.44 25.88 -5.59
CA GLY A 106 -2.29 24.47 -6.00
C GLY A 106 -0.90 24.21 -6.59
N PHE A 107 -0.75 23.18 -7.43
CA PHE A 107 0.51 22.73 -8.04
C PHE A 107 1.43 23.88 -8.49
N GLY A 108 2.42 24.25 -7.66
CA GLY A 108 3.40 25.29 -7.97
C GLY A 108 2.99 26.74 -7.69
N SER A 109 1.88 26.99 -6.98
CA SER A 109 1.40 28.36 -6.70
C SER A 109 2.31 29.20 -5.80
N THR A 110 3.31 28.60 -5.16
CA THR A 110 4.29 29.28 -4.31
C THR A 110 5.62 29.55 -5.00
N GLY A 111 5.78 29.18 -6.28
CA GLY A 111 7.09 29.17 -6.94
C GLY A 111 7.99 28.05 -6.40
N ALA A 112 8.77 27.47 -7.30
CA ALA A 112 9.92 26.62 -6.96
C ALA A 112 11.19 27.41 -7.27
#